data_AF-A0AA48LC40-F1
#
_entry.id   AF-A0AA48LC40-F1
#
_cell.length_a   1.000
_cell.length_b   1.000
_cell.length_c   1.000
_cell.angle_alpha   90.00
_cell.angle_beta   90.00
_cell.angle_gamma   90.00
#
_symmetry.space_group_name_H-M   'P 1'
#
loop_
_entity.id
_entity.type
_entity.pdbx_description
1 polymer ?
#
loop_
_entity_poly.entity_id
_entity_poly.type
_entity_poly.pdbx_seq_one_letter_code
_entity_poly.pdbx_strand_id
1 'polypeptide(L)' 'MRRKPKFSKEVKIDACERYSNGHGSFESVAKEVDCSPEQFRQWYLKYQIHGASEFETKSTN' A
#
# COMPACT_ATOMS: atom_id res chain seq x y z
N MET A 1 -5.35 -21.95 -9.81
CA MET A 1 -6.22 -20.87 -9.28
C MET A 1 -5.34 -19.72 -8.83
N ARG A 2 -5.22 -18.64 -9.63
CA ARG A 2 -4.46 -17.44 -9.23
C ARG A 2 -5.19 -16.82 -8.04
N ARG A 3 -4.63 -16.92 -6.83
CA ARG A 3 -5.10 -16.14 -5.69
C ARG A 3 -4.79 -14.68 -6.01
N LYS A 4 -5.79 -13.92 -6.45
CA LYS A 4 -5.68 -12.46 -6.48
C LYS A 4 -5.33 -12.04 -5.05
N PRO A 5 -4.21 -11.33 -4.82
CA PRO A 5 -3.94 -10.80 -3.50
C PRO A 5 -5.12 -9.91 -3.12
N LYS A 6 -5.61 -10.07 -1.88
CA LYS A 6 -6.77 -9.37 -1.33
C LYS A 6 -6.63 -7.83 -1.42
N PHE A 7 -5.41 -7.36 -1.64
CA PHE A 7 -5.05 -5.96 -1.89
C PHE A 7 -4.17 -5.89 -3.14
N SER A 8 -4.65 -5.22 -4.18
CA SER A 8 -3.85 -4.90 -5.37
C SER A 8 -2.69 -3.98 -5.00
N LYS A 9 -1.57 -4.09 -5.72
CA LYS A 9 -0.41 -3.20 -5.57
C LYS A 9 -0.80 -1.71 -5.66
N GLU A 10 -1.75 -1.41 -6.54
CA GLU A 10 -2.31 -0.07 -6.74
C GLU A 10 -2.90 0.51 -5.45
N VAL A 11 -3.63 -0.32 -4.68
CA VAL A 11 -4.23 0.09 -3.39
C VAL A 11 -3.15 0.43 -2.37
N LYS A 12 -2.01 -0.28 -2.40
CA LYS A 12 -0.89 -0.02 -1.47
C LYS A 12 -0.17 1.28 -1.81
N ILE A 13 0.07 1.51 -3.10
CA ILE A 13 0.74 2.71 -3.60
C ILE A 13 -0.16 3.93 -3.38
N ASP A 14 -1.45 3.85 -3.74
CA ASP A 14 -2.43 4.93 -3.51
C ASP A 14 -2.49 5.32 -2.03
N ALA A 15 -2.51 4.35 -1.12
CA ALA A 15 -2.48 4.62 0.32
C ALA A 15 -1.19 5.32 0.76
N CYS A 16 -0.02 4.84 0.34
CA CYS A 16 1.26 5.48 0.67
C CYS A 16 1.37 6.89 0.08
N GLU A 17 0.89 7.11 -1.14
CA GLU A 17 0.89 8.40 -1.83
C GLU A 17 -0.07 9.39 -1.19
N ARG A 18 -1.28 8.98 -0.80
CA ARG A 18 -2.24 9.80 -0.04
C ARG A 18 -1.67 10.25 1.30
N TYR A 19 -1.03 9.35 2.03
CA TYR A 19 -0.34 9.71 3.27
C TYR A 19 0.82 10.69 2.99
N SER A 20 1.59 10.46 1.91
CA SER A 20 2.66 11.37 1.50
C SER A 20 2.14 12.74 1.02
N ASN A 21 0.93 12.81 0.48
CA ASN A 21 0.25 14.06 0.09
C ASN A 21 -0.36 14.81 1.28
N GLY A 22 -0.28 14.25 2.50
CA GLY A 22 -0.85 14.84 3.69
C GLY A 22 -2.38 14.68 3.81
N HIS A 23 -2.97 13.72 3.10
CA HIS A 23 -4.42 13.46 3.06
C HIS A 23 -4.91 12.66 4.29
N GLY A 24 -4.43 13.02 5.48
CA GLY A 24 -4.85 12.43 6.75
C GLY A 24 -3.86 11.45 7.40
N SER A 25 -4.24 10.96 8.59
CA SER A 25 -3.44 10.03 9.40
C SER A 25 -3.51 8.59 8.86
N PHE A 26 -2.59 7.73 9.33
CA PHE A 26 -2.53 6.32 8.97
C PHE A 26 -3.89 5.61 9.02
N GLU A 27 -4.71 5.90 10.02
CA GLU A 27 -6.03 5.28 10.20
C GLU A 27 -7.08 5.74 9.20
N SER A 28 -7.08 7.04 8.84
CA SER A 28 -8.04 7.59 7.87
C SER A 28 -7.76 7.03 6.48
N VAL A 29 -6.50 7.07 6.07
CA VAL A 29 -6.05 6.50 4.80
C VAL A 29 -6.33 5.00 4.79
N ALA A 30 -6.00 4.28 5.87
CA ALA A 30 -6.25 2.85 5.96
C ALA A 30 -7.74 2.49 5.84
N LYS A 31 -8.64 3.27 6.46
CA LYS A 31 -10.09 3.10 6.28
C LYS A 31 -10.55 3.33 4.85
N GLU A 32 -10.02 4.32 4.15
CA GLU A 32 -10.40 4.61 2.76
C GLU A 32 -10.01 3.48 1.79
N VAL A 33 -8.84 2.87 2.00
CA VAL A 33 -8.38 1.71 1.21
C VAL A 33 -8.83 0.35 1.79
N ASP A 34 -9.73 0.35 2.78
CA ASP A 34 -10.22 -0.85 3.49
C ASP A 34 -9.08 -1.76 3.98
N CYS A 35 -7.99 -1.16 4.44
CA CYS A 35 -6.81 -1.87 4.91
C CYS A 35 -6.65 -1.72 6.41
N SER A 36 -6.05 -2.73 7.04
CA SER A 36 -5.75 -2.66 8.47
C SER A 36 -4.60 -1.68 8.72
N PRO A 37 -4.64 -0.87 9.78
CA PRO A 37 -3.55 0.07 10.10
C PRO A 37 -2.20 -0.64 10.32
N GLU A 38 -2.21 -1.87 10.83
CA GLU A 38 -1.01 -2.72 10.91
C GLU A 38 -0.43 -3.03 9.52
N GLN A 39 -1.28 -3.24 8.51
CA GLN A 39 -0.86 -3.54 7.15
C GLN A 39 -0.34 -2.29 6.48
N PHE A 40 -0.99 -1.15 6.73
CA PHE A 40 -0.52 0.14 6.27
C PHE A 40 0.86 0.49 6.83
N ARG A 41 1.12 0.21 8.12
CA ARG A 41 2.46 0.36 8.73
C ARG A 41 3.51 -0.51 8.03
N GLN A 42 3.19 -1.78 7.76
CA GLN A 42 4.10 -2.66 7.01
C GLN A 42 4.35 -2.17 5.57
N TRP A 43 3.33 -1.61 4.91
CA TRP A 43 3.49 -1.05 3.57
C TRP A 43 4.37 0.18 3.58
N TYR A 44 4.17 1.09 4.55
CA TYR A 44 5.00 2.28 4.70
C TYR A 44 6.47 1.91 5.00
N LEU A 45 6.73 0.93 5.86
CA LEU A 45 8.09 0.44 6.13
C LEU A 45 8.75 -0.14 4.87
N LYS A 46 8.01 -0.97 4.10
CA LYS A 46 8.50 -1.51 2.82
C LYS A 46 8.76 -0.41 1.80
N TYR A 47 7.85 0.56 1.72
CA TYR A 47 7.97 1.75 0.88
C TYR A 47 9.21 2.57 1.25
N GLN A 48 9.52 2.71 2.55
CA GLN A 48 10.68 3.46 3.00
C GLN A 48 12.01 2.72 2.74
N ILE A 49 12.03 1.39 2.85
CA ILE A 49 13.25 0.58 2.68
C ILE A 49 13.57 0.33 1.20
N HIS A 50 12.57 0.05 0.37
CA HIS A 50 12.75 -0.36 -1.03
C HIS A 50 12.12 0.61 -2.04
N GLY A 51 11.37 1.62 -1.59
CA GLY A 51 10.62 2.51 -2.47
C GLY A 51 9.35 1.89 -3.05
N ALA A 52 8.74 2.59 -4.00
CA ALA A 52 7.62 2.10 -4.81
C ALA A 52 7.94 0.81 -5.59
N SER A 53 9.23 0.52 -5.79
CA SER A 53 9.73 -0.67 -6.53
C SER A 53 9.37 -2.02 -5.88
N GLU A 54 9.16 -2.07 -4.56
CA GLU A 54 8.64 -3.29 -3.88
C GLU A 54 7.19 -3.58 -4.27
N PHE A 55 6.43 -2.57 -4.68
CA PHE A 55 5.04 -2.74 -5.13
C PHE A 55 4.94 -2.96 -6.64
N GLU A 56 5.93 -2.51 -7.40
CA GLU A 56 5.99 -2.63 -8.87
C GLU A 56 6.48 -4.01 -9.35
N THR A 57 7.26 -4.72 -8.53
CA THR A 57 7.86 -6.01 -8.91
C THR A 57 6.90 -7.19 -8.68
N LYS A 58 5.94 -7.36 -9.60
CA LYS A 58 5.52 -8.67 -10.17
C LYS A 58 4.37 -8.47 -11.15
N SER A 59 4.69 -7.91 -12.30
CA SER A 59 3.90 -8.13 -13.51
C SER A 59 4.86 -8.53 -14.64
N THR A 60 5.38 -9.75 -14.52
CA THR A 60 5.90 -10.50 -15.66
C THR A 60 4.92 -11.64 -15.91
N ASN A 61 4.01 -11.45 -16.84
CA ASN A 61 3.53 -12.50 -17.72
C ASN A 61 2.96 -11.87 -18.99
#